data_AF-T1BWQ8-F1
#
_entry.id   AF-T1BWQ8-F1
#
_cell.length_a   1.000
_cell.length_b   1.000
_cell.length_c   1.000
_cell.angle_alpha   90.00
_cell.angle_beta   90.00
_cell.angle_gamma   90.00
#
_symmetry.space_group_name_H-M   'P 1'
#
loop_
_entity.id
_entity.type
_entity.pdbx_description
1 polymer ?
#
loop_
_entity_poly.entity_id
_entity_poly.type
_entity_poly.pdbx_seq_one_letter_code
_entity_poly.pdbx_strand_id
1 'polypeptide(L)'
;GTTTAVVLAGELLKRAETLVEQNIHPTIISQGYRLAATKALEVLNSISQPIKIDNAEGLKRIAVTSMSSKSVSASREMLGEIAVKAVTSVAEKKGD
;
A
#
# COMPACT_ATOMS: atom_id res chain seq x y z
N GLY A 1 -0.30 -3.78 -5.54
CA GLY A 1 0.62 -3.82 -4.39
C GLY A 1 1.62 -4.96 -4.46
N THR A 2 1.24 -6.16 -4.93
CA THR A 2 2.11 -7.34 -4.96
C THR A 2 3.40 -7.14 -5.75
N THR A 3 3.33 -6.59 -6.97
CA THR A 3 4.53 -6.32 -7.79
C THR A 3 5.50 -5.37 -7.10
N THR A 4 4.99 -4.24 -6.58
CA THR A 4 5.83 -3.25 -5.87
C THR A 4 6.50 -3.86 -4.64
N ALA A 5 5.81 -4.73 -3.89
CA ALA A 5 6.40 -5.40 -2.73
C ALA A 5 7.60 -6.28 -3.12
N VAL A 6 7.50 -7.04 -4.21
CA VAL A 6 8.61 -7.86 -4.73
C VAL A 6 9.78 -6.99 -5.19
N VAL A 7 9.50 -5.91 -5.92
CA VAL A 7 10.55 -4.97 -6.39
C VAL A 7 11.30 -4.34 -5.21
N LEU A 8 10.58 -3.88 -4.19
CA LEU A 8 11.20 -3.32 -2.99
C LEU A 8 12.04 -4.36 -2.24
N ALA A 9 11.53 -5.58 -2.08
CA ALA A 9 12.29 -6.66 -1.44
C ALA A 9 13.59 -6.96 -2.20
N GLY A 10 13.55 -7.01 -3.53
CA GLY A 10 14.73 -7.22 -4.36
C GLY A 10 15.80 -6.13 -4.20
N GLU A 11 15.40 -4.85 -4.25
CA GLU A 11 16.35 -3.74 -4.08
C GLU A 11 16.91 -3.67 -2.66
N LEU A 12 16.10 -3.96 -1.63
CA LEU A 12 16.57 -4.03 -0.25
C LEU A 12 17.59 -5.16 -0.05
N LEU A 13 17.37 -6.34 -0.65
CA LEU A 13 18.33 -7.44 -0.60
C LEU A 13 19.64 -7.10 -1.30
N LYS A 14 19.59 -6.44 -2.46
CA LYS A 14 20.78 -5.95 -3.17
C LYS A 14 21.59 -4.97 -2.31
N ARG A 15 20.93 -4.10 -1.55
CA ARG A 15 21.61 -3.19 -0.61
C ARG A 15 22.16 -3.91 0.61
N ALA A 16 21.45 -4.93 1.10
CA ALA A 16 21.92 -5.76 2.20
C ALA A 16 23.21 -6.51 1.83
N GLU A 17 23.32 -7.00 0.60
CA GLU A 17 24.54 -7.64 0.08
C GLU A 17 25.77 -6.71 0.20
N THR A 18 25.66 -5.46 -0.26
CA THR A 18 26.74 -4.46 -0.12
C THR A 18 27.13 -4.19 1.34
N LEU A 19 26.17 -4.24 2.27
CA LEU A 19 26.46 -4.07 3.70
C LEU A 19 27.17 -5.29 4.28
N VAL A 20 26.83 -6.50 3.82
CA VAL A 20 27.52 -7.74 4.19
C VAL A 20 28.96 -7.73 3.68
N GLU A 21 29.21 -7.27 2.45
CA GLU A 21 30.57 -7.08 1.90
C GLU A 21 31.43 -6.11 2.75
N GLN A 22 30.79 -5.17 3.45
CA GLN A 22 31.42 -4.27 4.41
C GLN A 22 31.61 -4.89 5.80
N ASN A 23 31.46 -6.21 5.94
CA ASN A 23 31.54 -6.97 7.20
C ASN A 23 30.46 -6.59 8.26
N ILE A 24 29.31 -6.06 7.83
CA ILE A 24 28.19 -5.80 8.74
C ILE A 24 27.41 -7.09 8.96
N HIS A 25 27.23 -7.48 10.22
CA HIS A 25 26.52 -8.72 10.56
C HIS A 25 25.05 -8.67 10.11
N PRO A 26 24.50 -9.71 9.45
CA PRO A 26 23.13 -9.72 8.93
C PRO A 26 22.04 -9.38 9.96
N THR A 27 22.24 -9.77 11.21
CA THR A 27 21.33 -9.42 12.32
C THR A 27 21.18 -7.91 12.52
N ILE A 28 22.29 -7.15 12.39
CA ILE A 28 22.27 -5.68 12.51
C ILE A 28 21.50 -5.08 11.34
N ILE A 29 21.70 -5.60 10.12
CA ILE A 29 20.98 -5.16 8.92
C ILE A 29 19.47 -5.39 9.08
N SER A 30 19.07 -6.59 9.53
CA SER A 30 17.66 -6.92 9.78
C SER A 30 17.02 -6.02 10.83
N GLN A 31 17.71 -5.73 11.93
CA GLN A 31 17.25 -4.80 12.95
C GLN A 31 17.11 -3.37 12.38
N GLY A 32 18.10 -2.91 11.61
CA GLY A 32 18.06 -1.62 10.93
C GLY A 32 16.86 -1.47 9.99
N TYR A 33 16.54 -2.50 9.20
CA TYR A 33 15.36 -2.49 8.33
C TYR A 33 14.05 -2.49 9.10
N ARG A 34 13.96 -3.15 10.27
CA ARG A 34 12.76 -3.06 11.13
C ARG A 34 12.56 -1.65 11.70
N LEU A 35 13.64 -0.99 12.12
CA LEU A 35 13.59 0.40 12.57
C LEU A 35 13.18 1.34 11.43
N ALA A 36 13.77 1.17 10.25
CA ALA A 36 13.42 1.94 9.05
C ALA A 36 11.96 1.75 8.64
N ALA A 37 11.43 0.52 8.68
CA ALA A 37 10.03 0.23 8.38
C ALA A 37 9.07 0.91 9.37
N THR A 38 9.41 0.91 10.66
CA THR A 38 8.63 1.63 11.68
C THR A 38 8.59 3.12 11.38
N LYS A 39 9.76 3.72 11.07
CA LYS A 39 9.82 5.14 10.74
C LYS A 39 9.07 5.48 9.45
N ALA A 40 9.14 4.60 8.44
CA ALA A 40 8.39 4.77 7.20
C ALA A 40 6.88 4.79 7.45
N LEU A 41 6.36 3.91 8.32
CA LEU A 41 4.95 3.90 8.71
C LEU A 41 4.53 5.19 9.42
N GLU A 42 5.35 5.72 10.33
CA GLU A 42 5.09 7.02 10.97
C GLU A 42 4.96 8.15 9.93
N VAL A 43 5.88 8.21 8.98
CA VAL A 43 5.86 9.21 7.91
C VAL A 43 4.63 9.04 7.03
N LEU A 44 4.31 7.81 6.62
CA LEU A 44 3.13 7.50 5.81
C LEU A 44 1.83 7.94 6.51
N ASN A 45 1.72 7.70 7.81
CA ASN A 45 0.58 8.16 8.60
C ASN A 45 0.51 9.70 8.65
N SER A 46 1.65 10.39 8.81
CA SER A 46 1.70 11.86 8.89
C SER A 46 1.28 12.57 7.60
N ILE A 47 1.47 11.92 6.45
CA ILE A 47 1.09 12.47 5.13
C ILE A 47 -0.25 11.91 4.62
N SER A 48 -0.84 10.96 5.35
CA SER A 48 -2.11 10.33 4.95
C SER A 48 -3.28 11.31 5.07
N GLN A 49 -4.27 11.15 4.20
CA GLN A 49 -5.52 11.92 4.25
C GLN A 49 -6.66 10.99 4.65
N PRO A 50 -7.36 11.24 5.78
CA PRO A 50 -8.45 10.39 6.22
C PRO A 50 -9.64 10.50 5.27
N ILE A 51 -10.21 9.35 4.90
CA ILE A 51 -11.43 9.26 4.09
C ILE A 51 -12.51 8.55 4.90
N LYS A 52 -13.70 9.12 4.87
CA LYS A 52 -14.90 8.56 5.49
C LYS A 52 -15.66 7.67 4.49
N ILE A 53 -16.42 6.71 5.01
CA ILE A 53 -17.21 5.75 4.21
C ILE A 53 -18.34 6.45 3.43
N ASP A 54 -18.83 7.59 3.92
CA ASP A 54 -19.84 8.42 3.24
C ASP A 54 -19.29 9.16 2.01
N ASN A 55 -17.96 9.24 1.85
CA ASN A 55 -17.33 9.89 0.70
C ASN A 55 -17.25 8.94 -0.51
N ALA A 56 -18.41 8.70 -1.13
CA ALA A 56 -18.52 7.83 -2.31
C ALA A 56 -17.62 8.28 -3.47
N GLU A 57 -17.44 9.59 -3.68
CA GLU A 57 -16.58 10.11 -4.75
C GLU A 57 -15.10 9.81 -4.48
N GLY A 58 -14.63 10.02 -3.25
CA GLY A 58 -13.26 9.69 -2.84
C GLY A 58 -12.97 8.19 -2.96
N LEU A 59 -13.90 7.35 -2.49
CA LEU A 59 -13.80 5.89 -2.63
C LEU A 59 -13.77 5.46 -4.11
N LYS A 60 -14.57 6.10 -4.97
CA LYS A 60 -14.57 5.84 -6.41
C LYS A 60 -13.22 6.20 -7.04
N ARG A 61 -12.64 7.35 -6.69
CA ARG A 61 -11.32 7.76 -7.18
C ARG A 61 -10.23 6.76 -6.80
N ILE A 62 -10.26 6.22 -5.57
CA ILE A 62 -9.34 5.17 -5.11
C ILE A 62 -9.50 3.89 -5.94
N ALA A 63 -10.75 3.44 -6.14
CA ALA A 63 -11.05 2.24 -6.92
C ALA A 63 -10.58 2.36 -8.37
N VAL A 64 -10.88 3.49 -9.02
CA VAL A 64 -10.48 3.80 -10.40
C VAL A 64 -8.95 3.83 -10.54
N THR A 65 -8.26 4.48 -9.61
CA THR A 65 -6.78 4.54 -9.61
C THR A 65 -6.19 3.14 -9.49
N SER A 66 -6.73 2.32 -8.59
CA SER A 66 -6.26 0.94 -8.37
C SER A 66 -6.46 0.02 -9.57
N MET A 67 -7.46 0.29 -10.41
CA MET A 67 -7.78 -0.52 -11.60
C MET A 67 -7.05 -0.04 -12.87
N SER A 68 -6.43 1.15 -12.84
CA SER A 68 -5.90 1.81 -14.05
C SER A 68 -4.75 1.05 -14.73
N SER A 69 -4.03 0.20 -14.00
CA SER A 69 -2.92 -0.61 -14.53
C SER A 69 -3.30 -2.05 -14.89
N LYS A 70 -4.60 -2.36 -14.96
CA LYS A 70 -5.12 -3.71 -15.28
C LYS A 70 -5.86 -3.73 -16.61
N SER A 71 -6.12 -4.94 -17.13
CA SER A 71 -6.90 -5.18 -18.37
C SER A 71 -8.31 -4.58 -18.33
N VAL A 72 -8.84 -4.32 -17.14
CA VAL A 72 -10.16 -3.69 -16.92
C VAL A 72 -10.13 -2.16 -16.97
N SER A 73 -9.00 -1.56 -17.37
CA SER A 73 -8.83 -0.09 -17.40
C SER A 73 -9.87 0.62 -18.26
N ALA A 74 -10.33 0.00 -19.36
CA ALA A 74 -11.38 0.54 -20.21
C ALA A 74 -12.75 0.68 -19.50
N SER A 75 -13.05 -0.23 -18.57
CA SER A 75 -14.31 -0.27 -17.82
C SER A 75 -14.16 0.18 -16.36
N ARG A 76 -13.03 0.82 -16.01
CA ARG A 76 -12.68 1.18 -14.63
C ARG A 76 -13.69 2.11 -13.95
N GLU A 77 -14.35 2.98 -14.72
CA GLU A 77 -15.38 3.90 -14.20
C GLU A 77 -16.61 3.13 -13.72
N MET A 78 -17.14 2.25 -14.58
CA MET A 78 -18.29 1.40 -14.28
C MET A 78 -17.96 0.43 -13.13
N LEU A 79 -16.81 -0.25 -13.22
CA LEU A 79 -16.39 -1.24 -12.22
C LEU A 79 -16.05 -0.58 -10.88
N GLY A 80 -15.47 0.62 -10.90
CA GLY A 80 -15.22 1.40 -9.69
C GLY A 80 -16.51 1.76 -8.97
N GLU A 81 -17.53 2.18 -9.71
CA GLU A 81 -18.84 2.49 -9.13
C GLU A 81 -19.52 1.23 -8.54
N ILE A 82 -19.51 0.11 -9.27
CA ILE A 82 -20.06 -1.16 -8.80
C ILE A 82 -19.33 -1.61 -7.52
N ALA A 83 -18.00 -1.55 -7.51
CA ALA A 83 -17.19 -1.95 -6.36
C ALA A 83 -17.49 -1.10 -5.12
N VAL A 84 -17.58 0.22 -5.27
CA VAL A 84 -17.91 1.11 -4.15
C VAL A 84 -19.32 0.83 -3.64
N LYS A 85 -20.32 0.70 -4.53
CA LYS A 85 -21.70 0.38 -4.13
C LYS A 85 -21.79 -0.94 -3.37
N ALA A 86 -21.13 -1.99 -3.87
CA ALA A 86 -21.13 -3.31 -3.25
C ALA A 86 -20.45 -3.33 -1.88
N VAL A 87 -19.31 -2.63 -1.73
CA VAL A 87 -18.61 -2.55 -0.45
C VAL A 87 -19.42 -1.72 0.55
N THR A 88 -19.96 -0.57 0.14
CA THR A 88 -20.76 0.28 1.02
C THR A 88 -22.06 -0.39 1.49
N SER A 89 -22.67 -1.27 0.68
CA SER A 89 -23.90 -1.96 1.08
C SER A 89 -23.71 -3.03 2.17
N VAL A 90 -22.49 -3.54 2.34
CA VAL A 90 -22.16 -4.56 3.35
C VAL A 90 -21.20 -4.04 4.43
N ALA A 91 -20.80 -2.77 4.34
CA ALA A 91 -19.89 -2.17 5.30
C ALA A 91 -20.58 -1.99 6.66
N GLU A 92 -20.18 -2.80 7.63
CA GLU A 92 -20.58 -2.62 9.02
C GLU A 92 -19.81 -1.45 9.65
N LYS A 93 -20.53 -0.55 10.32
CA LYS A 93 -19.90 0.40 11.24
C LYS A 93 -19.50 -0.39 12.47
N LYS A 94 -18.20 -0.64 12.63
CA LYS A 94 -17.68 -1.27 13.85
C LYS A 94 -17.75 -0.24 15.00
N GLY A 95 -18.72 -0.42 15.91
CA GLY A 95 -19.03 0.43 17.07
C GLY A 95 -20.28 1.30 16.84
N ASP A 96 -21.40 1.21 17.56
CA ASP A 96 -21.67 0.86 18.98
C ASP A 96 -21.02 -0.41 19.58
#